data_AF-A0A819ZN83-F1
#
_entry.id   AF-A0A819ZN83-F1
#
_cell.length_a   1.000
_cell.length_b   1.000
_cell.length_c   1.000
_cell.angle_alpha   90.00
_cell.angle_beta   90.00
_cell.angle_gamma   90.00
#
_symmetry.space_group_name_H-M   'P 1'
#
loop_
_entity.id
_entity.type
_entity.pdbx_description
1 polymer ?
#
loop_
_entity_poly.entity_id
_entity_poly.type
_entity_poly.pdbx_seq_one_letter_code
_entity_poly.pdbx_strand_id
1 'polypeptide(L)'
;MTPVEDQKDMNTCVANAFAGACEYFMKKSTGNHIDVSRLFVNYNGRLVESPTMTTQDVGSSLIYTAIALRRYGICEEAIWKYDRKNLNQRPSDTAYIRGSQFTVTVVKLQPTLIAMKTVLAKKLPFVVSIVLLESARQEGEERNGYILMPNPADPRVKHAKLGHAVLIVGYDDETQHFIVRNSWGSDWGHNGYFFIPYQYLLNPKLFLADEGLWIVKNISFRQRYSLPIRKVTASNSYGSCRNYQNRPSINQIYPLKSSSKRSVRYHI
;
A
#
# COMPACT_ATOMS: atom_id res chain seq x y z
N MET A 1 2.23 -11.90 11.14
CA MET A 1 1.37 -11.16 10.18
C MET A 1 0.07 -11.93 9.95
N THR A 2 -0.79 -11.54 9.00
CA THR A 2 -1.86 -12.41 8.44
C THR A 2 -1.28 -13.33 7.35
N PRO A 3 -1.99 -14.34 6.81
CA PRO A 3 -1.50 -15.16 5.69
C PRO A 3 -1.15 -14.30 4.47
N VAL A 4 -0.13 -14.64 3.66
CA VAL A 4 0.25 -13.84 2.48
C VAL A 4 -0.76 -14.00 1.37
N GLU A 5 -1.11 -12.88 0.73
CA GLU A 5 -2.06 -12.82 -0.37
C GLU A 5 -1.46 -13.27 -1.70
N ASP A 6 -2.31 -13.76 -2.61
CA ASP A 6 -1.96 -13.98 -4.01
C ASP A 6 -2.83 -13.11 -4.93
N GLN A 7 -2.19 -12.13 -5.57
CA GLN A 7 -2.86 -11.24 -6.52
C GLN A 7 -3.15 -11.91 -7.88
N LYS A 8 -2.60 -13.12 -8.10
CA LYS A 8 -2.69 -13.88 -9.34
C LYS A 8 -2.20 -13.04 -10.54
N ASP A 9 -2.97 -13.04 -11.61
CA ASP A 9 -2.75 -12.31 -12.87
C ASP A 9 -3.51 -10.97 -12.91
N MET A 10 -3.86 -10.39 -11.75
CA MET A 10 -4.53 -9.08 -11.65
C MET A 10 -3.57 -7.99 -11.16
N ASN A 11 -3.62 -6.82 -11.79
CA ASN A 11 -2.80 -5.65 -11.45
C ASN A 11 -3.34 -4.93 -10.20
N THR A 12 -3.30 -5.61 -9.05
CA THR A 12 -3.92 -5.14 -7.79
C THR A 12 -2.93 -5.07 -6.63
N CYS A 13 -1.63 -5.02 -6.90
CA CYS A 13 -0.56 -4.99 -5.89
C CYS A 13 -0.77 -3.90 -4.83
N VAL A 14 -1.21 -2.71 -5.24
CA VAL A 14 -1.55 -1.59 -4.34
C VAL A 14 -2.63 -1.97 -3.34
N ALA A 15 -3.72 -2.58 -3.82
CA ALA A 15 -4.81 -3.00 -2.97
C ALA A 15 -4.40 -4.14 -2.02
N ASN A 16 -3.57 -5.08 -2.48
CA ASN A 16 -3.03 -6.16 -1.64
C ASN A 16 -2.13 -5.60 -0.52
N ALA A 17 -1.24 -4.66 -0.84
CA ALA A 17 -0.36 -4.05 0.16
C ALA A 17 -1.15 -3.27 1.22
N PHE A 18 -2.16 -2.49 0.81
CA PHE A 18 -3.03 -1.78 1.75
C PHE A 18 -3.96 -2.70 2.55
N ALA A 19 -4.51 -3.76 1.93
CA ALA A 19 -5.28 -4.78 2.63
C ALA A 19 -4.42 -5.39 3.75
N GLY A 20 -3.23 -5.90 3.43
CA GLY A 20 -2.31 -6.45 4.44
C GLY A 20 -1.95 -5.46 5.56
N ALA A 21 -1.81 -4.16 5.27
CA ALA A 21 -1.60 -3.14 6.29
C ALA A 21 -2.83 -2.96 7.21
N CYS A 22 -4.04 -2.96 6.63
CA CYS A 22 -5.29 -2.83 7.36
C CYS A 22 -5.55 -4.05 8.25
N GLU A 23 -5.38 -5.26 7.71
CA GLU A 23 -5.57 -6.51 8.45
C GLU A 23 -4.58 -6.64 9.60
N TYR A 24 -3.31 -6.30 9.35
CA TYR A 24 -2.30 -6.26 10.40
C TYR A 24 -2.70 -5.30 11.52
N PHE A 25 -3.16 -4.09 11.17
CA PHE A 25 -3.62 -3.12 12.16
C PHE A 25 -4.79 -3.67 12.97
N MET A 26 -5.80 -4.25 12.31
CA MET A 26 -7.00 -4.80 12.95
C MET A 26 -6.68 -5.95 13.90
N LYS A 27 -5.83 -6.89 13.45
CA LYS A 27 -5.37 -8.00 14.28
C LYS A 27 -4.59 -7.50 15.50
N LYS A 28 -3.72 -6.51 15.32
CA LYS A 28 -2.94 -5.90 16.41
C LYS A 28 -3.83 -5.14 17.42
N SER A 29 -4.84 -4.42 16.97
CA SER A 29 -5.63 -3.52 17.81
C SER A 29 -6.82 -4.21 18.49
N THR A 30 -7.40 -5.23 17.86
CA THR A 30 -8.60 -5.92 18.37
C THR A 30 -8.38 -7.37 18.76
N GLY A 31 -7.24 -7.97 18.37
CA GLY A 31 -7.01 -9.42 18.47
C GLY A 31 -7.69 -10.23 17.37
N ASN A 32 -8.64 -9.65 16.64
CA ASN A 32 -9.41 -10.32 15.60
C ASN A 32 -8.81 -10.09 14.22
N HIS A 33 -8.77 -11.16 13.43
CA HIS A 33 -8.44 -11.06 12.01
C HIS A 33 -9.71 -10.74 11.22
N ILE A 34 -9.61 -9.68 10.41
CA ILE A 34 -10.51 -9.40 9.30
C ILE A 34 -9.71 -9.67 8.02
N ASP A 35 -10.33 -10.32 7.04
CA ASP A 35 -9.81 -10.50 5.69
C ASP A 35 -10.38 -9.36 4.83
N VAL A 36 -9.54 -8.44 4.36
CA VAL A 36 -10.00 -7.19 3.74
C VAL A 36 -10.20 -7.39 2.24
N SER A 37 -11.38 -7.02 1.72
CA SER A 37 -11.67 -7.10 0.29
C SER A 37 -10.71 -6.24 -0.53
N ARG A 38 -9.78 -6.91 -1.20
CA ARG A 38 -8.79 -6.25 -2.07
C ARG A 38 -9.45 -5.61 -3.28
N LEU A 39 -10.49 -6.22 -3.84
CA LEU A 39 -11.20 -5.64 -4.98
C LEU A 39 -12.07 -4.44 -4.60
N PHE A 40 -12.57 -4.36 -3.35
CA PHE A 40 -13.22 -3.15 -2.86
C PHE A 40 -12.22 -2.00 -2.75
N VAL A 41 -11.03 -2.27 -2.20
CA VAL A 41 -9.94 -1.28 -2.10
C VAL A 41 -9.49 -0.84 -3.50
N ASN A 42 -9.24 -1.80 -4.40
CA ASN A 42 -8.79 -1.53 -5.78
C ASN A 42 -9.81 -0.71 -6.56
N TYR A 43 -11.08 -1.13 -6.58
CA TYR A 43 -12.13 -0.44 -7.33
C TYR A 43 -12.28 1.01 -6.86
N ASN A 44 -12.34 1.24 -5.54
CA ASN A 44 -12.52 2.58 -5.02
C ASN A 44 -11.27 3.46 -5.20
N GLY A 45 -10.07 2.90 -5.15
CA GLY A 45 -8.83 3.62 -5.52
C GLY A 45 -8.90 4.16 -6.95
N ARG A 46 -9.24 3.28 -7.90
CA ARG A 46 -9.38 3.64 -9.32
C ARG A 46 -10.53 4.61 -9.59
N LEU A 47 -11.65 4.49 -8.86
CA LEU A 47 -12.77 5.43 -8.93
C LEU A 47 -12.37 6.85 -8.49
N VAL A 48 -11.55 6.98 -7.44
CA VAL A 48 -11.06 8.28 -6.97
C VAL A 48 -10.03 8.86 -7.93
N GLU A 49 -9.17 8.02 -8.50
CA GLU A 49 -8.18 8.41 -9.51
C GLU A 49 -8.82 8.91 -10.81
N SER A 50 -9.80 8.17 -11.33
CA SER A 50 -10.52 8.50 -12.55
C SER A 50 -12.00 8.15 -12.42
N PRO A 51 -12.89 9.15 -12.22
CA PRO A 51 -14.33 8.91 -12.13
C PRO A 51 -14.96 8.30 -13.39
N THR A 52 -14.30 8.46 -14.55
CA THR A 52 -14.67 7.83 -15.84
C THR A 52 -13.91 6.52 -16.06
N MET A 53 -13.64 5.79 -14.98
CA MET A 53 -12.79 4.61 -14.90
C MET A 53 -12.95 3.66 -16.11
N THR A 54 -11.82 3.24 -16.68
CA THR A 54 -11.83 2.23 -17.76
C THR A 54 -12.13 0.84 -17.18
N THR A 55 -12.62 -0.08 -18.01
CA THR A 55 -12.77 -1.50 -17.63
C THR A 55 -11.47 -2.29 -17.76
N GLN A 56 -10.34 -1.61 -18.01
CA GLN A 56 -9.04 -2.27 -18.18
C GLN A 56 -8.32 -2.42 -16.85
N ASP A 57 -7.62 -3.52 -16.68
CA ASP A 57 -6.80 -3.79 -15.49
C ASP A 57 -5.44 -3.08 -15.58
N VAL A 58 -5.43 -1.78 -15.29
CA VAL A 58 -4.24 -0.92 -15.46
C VAL A 58 -3.50 -0.62 -14.14
N GLY A 59 -3.91 -1.24 -13.03
CA GLY A 59 -3.42 -0.87 -11.71
C GLY A 59 -4.19 0.26 -11.04
N SER A 60 -3.65 0.73 -9.91
CA SER A 60 -4.10 1.91 -9.16
C SER A 60 -2.91 2.62 -8.54
N SER A 61 -3.08 3.88 -8.16
CA SER A 61 -2.08 4.64 -7.39
C SER A 61 -2.24 4.46 -5.87
N LEU A 62 -1.11 4.49 -5.14
CA LEU A 62 -1.08 4.55 -3.67
C LEU A 62 -1.82 5.78 -3.14
N ILE A 63 -1.65 6.94 -3.79
CA ILE A 63 -2.24 8.20 -3.34
C ILE A 63 -3.77 8.09 -3.37
N TYR A 64 -4.32 7.69 -4.52
CA TYR A 64 -5.76 7.60 -4.69
C TYR A 64 -6.38 6.46 -3.90
N THR A 65 -5.66 5.34 -3.74
CA THR A 65 -6.09 4.25 -2.85
C THR A 65 -6.11 4.68 -1.39
N ALA A 66 -5.12 5.44 -0.92
CA ALA A 66 -5.12 6.00 0.43
C ALA A 66 -6.29 6.99 0.66
N ILE A 67 -6.64 7.79 -0.34
CA ILE A 67 -7.82 8.67 -0.30
C ILE A 67 -9.11 7.84 -0.28
N ALA A 68 -9.19 6.80 -1.10
CA ALA A 68 -10.33 5.90 -1.16
C ALA A 68 -10.57 5.19 0.18
N LEU A 69 -9.53 4.69 0.84
CA LEU A 69 -9.62 4.09 2.18
C LEU A 69 -10.18 5.06 3.21
N ARG A 70 -9.72 6.32 3.19
CA ARG A 70 -10.25 7.37 4.09
C ARG A 70 -11.72 7.69 3.80
N ARG A 71 -12.16 7.60 2.54
CA ARG A 71 -13.51 7.96 2.09
C ARG A 71 -14.54 6.84 2.24
N TYR A 72 -14.15 5.61 1.94
CA TYR A 72 -15.05 4.46 1.81
C TYR A 72 -14.80 3.37 2.86
N GLY A 73 -13.72 3.48 3.63
CA GLY A 73 -13.33 2.49 4.62
C GLY A 73 -12.83 1.19 3.99
N ILE A 74 -13.09 0.08 4.68
CA ILE A 74 -12.76 -1.29 4.28
C ILE A 74 -13.96 -2.21 4.54
N CYS A 75 -14.10 -3.26 3.75
CA CYS A 75 -15.06 -4.32 4.02
C CYS A 75 -14.38 -5.68 3.91
N GLU A 76 -15.06 -6.72 4.38
CA GLU A 76 -14.58 -8.09 4.38
C GLU A 76 -14.56 -8.67 2.96
N GLU A 77 -13.52 -9.45 2.62
CA GLU A 77 -13.41 -10.10 1.31
C GLU A 77 -14.53 -11.12 1.06
N ALA A 78 -15.11 -11.69 2.12
CA ALA A 78 -16.31 -12.52 2.03
C ALA A 78 -17.53 -11.79 1.42
N ILE A 79 -17.62 -10.46 1.57
CA ILE A 79 -18.71 -9.64 1.01
C ILE A 79 -18.42 -9.25 -0.44
N TRP A 80 -17.16 -8.95 -0.75
CA TRP A 80 -16.71 -8.62 -2.10
C TRP A 80 -15.46 -9.42 -2.45
N LYS A 81 -15.71 -10.62 -2.98
CA LYS A 81 -14.70 -11.68 -3.18
C LYS A 81 -13.65 -11.30 -4.21
N TYR A 82 -12.44 -11.81 -4.01
CA TYR A 82 -11.34 -11.74 -4.95
C TYR A 82 -11.56 -12.66 -6.17
N ASP A 83 -12.48 -12.25 -7.03
CA ASP A 83 -12.84 -12.90 -8.28
C ASP A 83 -12.61 -11.92 -9.43
N ARG A 84 -11.98 -12.36 -10.52
CA ARG A 84 -11.76 -11.56 -11.73
C ARG A 84 -13.05 -10.92 -12.27
N LYS A 85 -14.20 -11.58 -12.10
CA LYS A 85 -15.52 -11.04 -12.49
C LYS A 85 -15.86 -9.75 -11.73
N ASN A 86 -15.34 -9.59 -10.52
CA ASN A 86 -15.58 -8.42 -9.67
C ASN A 86 -14.58 -7.27 -9.92
N LEU A 87 -13.48 -7.53 -10.64
CA LEU A 87 -12.35 -6.60 -10.78
C LEU A 87 -12.75 -5.21 -11.31
N ASN A 88 -13.66 -5.19 -12.27
CA ASN A 88 -14.16 -3.97 -12.92
C ASN A 88 -15.63 -3.70 -12.62
N GLN A 89 -16.20 -4.40 -11.64
CA GLN A 89 -17.60 -4.23 -11.23
C GLN A 89 -17.66 -3.34 -10.01
N ARG A 90 -18.67 -2.47 -9.97
CA ARG A 90 -18.96 -1.69 -8.77
C ARG A 90 -19.27 -2.64 -7.62
N PRO A 91 -18.59 -2.49 -6.45
CA PRO A 91 -18.93 -3.25 -5.27
C PRO A 91 -20.40 -3.11 -4.88
N SER A 92 -20.95 -4.17 -4.32
CA SER A 92 -22.34 -4.21 -3.87
C SER A 92 -22.64 -3.11 -2.85
N ASP A 93 -23.91 -2.73 -2.72
CA ASP A 93 -24.32 -1.76 -1.70
C ASP A 93 -23.99 -2.26 -0.29
N THR A 94 -24.08 -3.57 -0.06
CA THR A 94 -23.63 -4.21 1.18
C THR A 94 -22.15 -3.96 1.47
N ALA A 95 -21.29 -4.06 0.44
CA ALA A 95 -19.87 -3.76 0.58
C ALA A 95 -19.63 -2.30 1.00
N TYR A 96 -20.36 -1.35 0.40
CA TYR A 96 -20.28 0.07 0.77
C TYR A 96 -20.84 0.37 2.16
N ILE A 97 -21.95 -0.27 2.54
CA ILE A 97 -22.53 -0.15 3.89
C ILE A 97 -21.50 -0.63 4.92
N ARG A 98 -20.89 -1.79 4.69
CA ARG A 98 -19.84 -2.34 5.56
C ARG A 98 -18.60 -1.47 5.59
N GLY A 99 -18.13 -1.03 4.42
CA GLY A 99 -17.07 -0.03 4.25
C GLY A 99 -17.24 1.20 5.15
N SER A 100 -18.44 1.79 5.11
CA SER A 100 -18.76 3.02 5.86
C SER A 100 -18.67 2.88 7.39
N GLN A 101 -18.65 1.65 7.92
CA GLN A 101 -18.47 1.39 9.35
C GLN A 101 -17.01 1.57 9.79
N PHE A 102 -16.04 1.55 8.89
CA PHE A 102 -14.63 1.63 9.23
C PHE A 102 -14.05 2.99 8.82
N THR A 103 -13.53 3.73 9.80
CA THR A 103 -12.71 4.92 9.52
C THR A 103 -11.26 4.50 9.43
N VAL A 104 -10.66 4.63 8.25
CA VAL A 104 -9.25 4.32 8.04
C VAL A 104 -8.44 5.60 8.02
N THR A 105 -7.54 5.77 8.98
CA THR A 105 -6.56 6.85 9.01
C THR A 105 -5.26 6.39 8.37
N VAL A 106 -5.09 6.69 7.08
CA VAL A 106 -3.83 6.50 6.36
C VAL A 106 -2.98 7.78 6.47
N VAL A 107 -1.64 7.71 6.54
CA VAL A 107 -0.75 8.88 6.62
C VAL A 107 0.45 8.71 5.69
N LYS A 108 0.76 9.74 4.88
CA LYS A 108 1.99 9.81 4.07
C LYS A 108 3.16 10.26 4.96
N LEU A 109 4.31 9.64 4.80
CA LEU A 109 5.53 9.96 5.53
C LEU A 109 6.63 10.40 4.56
N GLN A 110 7.64 11.08 5.12
CA GLN A 110 8.88 11.36 4.40
C GLN A 110 9.69 10.07 4.25
N PRO A 111 10.24 9.77 3.05
CA PRO A 111 10.91 8.52 2.76
C PRO A 111 12.38 8.55 3.22
N THR A 112 12.61 8.83 4.51
CA THR A 112 13.96 8.75 5.10
C THR A 112 14.15 7.43 5.82
N LEU A 113 15.37 6.89 5.83
CA LEU A 113 15.69 5.65 6.55
C LEU A 113 15.30 5.74 8.03
N ILE A 114 15.48 6.91 8.65
CA ILE A 114 15.10 7.17 10.04
C ILE A 114 13.58 7.06 10.20
N ALA A 115 12.80 7.69 9.32
CA ALA A 115 11.34 7.61 9.39
C ALA A 115 10.84 6.18 9.19
N MET A 116 11.38 5.46 8.20
CA MET A 116 11.07 4.05 7.92
C MET A 116 11.33 3.17 9.14
N LYS A 117 12.54 3.20 9.71
CA LYS A 117 12.88 2.42 10.91
C LYS A 117 12.05 2.82 12.12
N THR A 118 11.75 4.11 12.30
CA THR A 118 10.95 4.62 13.42
C THR A 118 9.54 4.04 13.41
N VAL A 119 8.87 4.00 12.26
CA VAL A 119 7.50 3.44 12.20
C VAL A 119 7.49 1.93 12.37
N LEU A 120 8.49 1.23 11.81
CA LEU A 120 8.65 -0.21 12.00
C LEU A 120 8.91 -0.55 13.48
N ALA A 121 9.74 0.23 14.19
CA ALA A 121 9.95 0.10 15.63
C ALA A 121 8.68 0.34 16.45
N LYS A 122 7.77 1.19 15.97
CA LYS A 122 6.41 1.38 16.53
C LYS A 122 5.43 0.28 16.12
N LYS A 123 5.93 -0.79 15.49
CA LYS A 123 5.15 -1.90 14.96
C LYS A 123 4.08 -1.44 13.97
N LEU A 124 4.43 -0.50 13.09
CA LEU A 124 3.59 0.04 12.02
C LEU A 124 4.27 -0.24 10.68
N PRO A 125 3.86 -1.31 9.96
CA PRO A 125 4.23 -1.55 8.57
C PRO A 125 3.86 -0.38 7.68
N PHE A 126 4.56 -0.25 6.56
CA PHE A 126 4.30 0.82 5.59
C PHE A 126 4.28 0.31 4.16
N VAL A 127 3.42 0.93 3.35
CA VAL A 127 3.23 0.63 1.93
C VAL A 127 4.09 1.58 1.09
N VAL A 128 4.78 1.02 0.10
CA VAL A 128 5.57 1.75 -0.91
C VAL A 128 5.39 1.11 -2.26
N SER A 129 5.66 1.88 -3.32
CA SER A 129 5.83 1.37 -4.67
C SER A 129 7.31 1.36 -5.02
N ILE A 130 7.78 0.21 -5.49
CA ILE A 130 9.15 0.01 -5.95
C ILE A 130 9.15 -0.41 -7.42
N VAL A 131 10.21 -0.11 -8.13
CA VAL A 131 10.46 -0.65 -9.46
C VAL A 131 11.10 -2.02 -9.28
N LEU A 132 10.44 -3.08 -9.74
CA LEU A 132 11.07 -4.39 -9.86
C LEU A 132 11.49 -4.62 -11.31
N LEU A 133 12.67 -5.21 -11.52
CA LEU A 133 13.04 -5.71 -12.83
C LEU A 133 12.18 -6.93 -13.18
N GLU A 134 12.00 -7.22 -14.47
CA GLU A 134 11.29 -8.41 -14.93
C GLU A 134 11.88 -9.71 -14.34
N SER A 135 13.20 -9.75 -14.11
CA SER A 135 13.88 -10.88 -13.49
C SER A 135 13.63 -11.04 -11.99
N ALA A 136 13.05 -10.05 -11.30
CA ALA A 136 12.92 -10.08 -9.85
C ALA A 136 12.06 -11.24 -9.36
N ARG A 137 11.07 -11.69 -10.16
CA ARG A 137 10.24 -12.85 -9.81
C ARG A 137 11.07 -14.13 -9.73
N GLN A 138 11.83 -14.43 -10.78
CA GLN A 138 12.72 -15.59 -10.84
C GLN A 138 13.84 -15.49 -9.81
N GLU A 139 14.45 -14.31 -9.67
CA GLU A 139 15.51 -14.07 -8.68
C GLU A 139 15.03 -14.36 -7.25
N GLY A 140 13.81 -13.94 -6.91
CA GLY A 140 13.22 -14.23 -5.61
C GLY A 140 12.95 -15.72 -5.39
N GLU A 141 12.58 -16.48 -6.42
CA GLU A 141 12.41 -17.94 -6.31
C GLU A 141 13.76 -18.63 -6.07
N GLU A 142 14.77 -18.30 -6.86
CA GLU A 142 16.11 -18.92 -6.80
C GLU A 142 16.88 -18.55 -5.52
N ARG A 143 16.62 -17.36 -4.97
CA ARG A 143 17.35 -16.81 -3.81
C ARG A 143 16.52 -16.78 -2.53
N ASN A 144 15.44 -17.56 -2.46
CA ASN A 144 14.58 -17.63 -1.28
C ASN A 144 14.18 -16.22 -0.78
N GLY A 145 13.70 -15.39 -1.70
CA GLY A 145 13.23 -14.03 -1.46
C GLY A 145 14.32 -12.95 -1.40
N TYR A 146 15.61 -13.24 -1.50
CA TYR A 146 16.62 -12.17 -1.50
C TYR A 146 16.75 -11.53 -2.89
N ILE A 147 16.35 -10.26 -3.00
CA ILE A 147 16.45 -9.48 -4.25
C ILE A 147 17.64 -8.53 -4.15
N LEU A 148 18.57 -8.64 -5.08
CA LEU A 148 19.78 -7.84 -5.11
C LEU A 148 19.52 -6.42 -5.65
N MET A 149 20.46 -5.52 -5.40
CA MET A 149 20.47 -4.24 -6.10
C MET A 149 20.68 -4.49 -7.59
N PRO A 150 19.80 -3.97 -8.47
CA PRO A 150 19.99 -4.14 -9.89
C PRO A 150 21.24 -3.42 -10.35
N ASN A 151 21.96 -4.01 -11.31
CA ASN A 151 23.14 -3.40 -11.90
C ASN A 151 22.72 -2.06 -12.58
N PRO A 152 23.27 -0.90 -12.18
CA PRO A 152 22.91 0.38 -12.78
C PRO A 152 23.19 0.50 -14.28
N ALA A 153 24.10 -0.32 -14.81
CA ALA A 153 24.42 -0.41 -16.23
C ALA A 153 23.46 -1.32 -17.01
N ASP A 154 22.61 -2.09 -16.33
CA ASP A 154 21.62 -2.96 -16.96
C ASP A 154 20.60 -2.10 -17.74
N PRO A 155 20.47 -2.29 -19.07
CA PRO A 155 19.51 -1.56 -19.88
C PRO A 155 18.07 -1.68 -19.36
N ARG A 156 17.72 -2.81 -18.74
CA ARG A 156 16.40 -3.04 -18.16
C ARG A 156 16.08 -2.07 -17.03
N VAL A 157 17.08 -1.57 -16.29
CA VAL A 157 16.88 -0.53 -15.26
C VAL A 157 16.40 0.78 -15.88
N LYS A 158 16.81 1.10 -17.12
CA LYS A 158 16.32 2.29 -17.85
C LYS A 158 14.89 2.12 -18.38
N HIS A 159 14.47 0.87 -18.60
CA HIS A 159 13.16 0.51 -19.14
C HIS A 159 12.19 -0.05 -18.12
N ALA A 160 12.60 -0.20 -16.86
CA ALA A 160 11.79 -0.73 -15.79
C ALA A 160 10.69 0.29 -15.43
N LYS A 161 9.56 0.17 -16.14
CA LYS A 161 8.36 0.98 -15.98
C LYS A 161 7.31 0.30 -15.11
N LEU A 162 7.55 -0.94 -14.69
CA LEU A 162 6.60 -1.71 -13.89
C LEU A 162 6.82 -1.40 -12.40
N GLY A 163 5.99 -0.51 -11.88
CA GLY A 163 5.88 -0.31 -10.43
C GLY A 163 5.17 -1.49 -9.77
N HIS A 164 5.68 -1.93 -8.63
CA HIS A 164 5.07 -2.95 -7.78
C HIS A 164 4.90 -2.39 -6.37
N ALA A 165 3.68 -2.43 -5.87
CA ALA A 165 3.39 -1.95 -4.53
C ALA A 165 3.43 -3.10 -3.52
N VAL A 166 4.11 -2.85 -2.40
CA VAL A 166 4.44 -3.87 -1.41
C VAL A 166 4.32 -3.33 0.01
N LEU A 167 4.22 -4.23 0.98
CA LEU A 167 4.16 -3.89 2.40
C LEU A 167 5.50 -4.17 3.08
N ILE A 168 6.20 -3.11 3.49
CA ILE A 168 7.39 -3.26 4.32
C ILE A 168 6.96 -3.53 5.75
N VAL A 169 7.28 -4.73 6.22
CA VAL A 169 6.86 -5.19 7.54
C VAL A 169 7.96 -5.06 8.56
N GLY A 170 9.24 -5.15 8.21
CA GLY A 170 10.33 -5.14 9.19
C GLY A 170 11.67 -4.73 8.59
N TYR A 171 12.72 -4.80 9.41
CA TYR A 171 14.09 -4.52 8.98
C TYR A 171 15.09 -5.30 9.80
N ASP A 172 16.27 -5.50 9.22
CA ASP A 172 17.40 -6.13 9.86
C ASP A 172 18.68 -5.33 9.65
N ASP A 173 19.24 -4.82 10.75
CA ASP A 173 20.46 -4.01 10.72
C ASP A 173 21.73 -4.85 10.56
N GLU A 174 21.70 -6.15 10.85
CA GLU A 174 22.86 -7.01 10.62
C GLU A 174 23.10 -7.19 9.12
N THR A 175 22.01 -7.46 8.40
CA THR A 175 22.05 -7.67 6.95
C THR A 175 21.80 -6.39 6.14
N GLN A 176 21.33 -5.30 6.76
CA GLN A 176 20.91 -4.05 6.10
C GLN A 176 19.77 -4.26 5.09
N HIS A 177 18.80 -5.10 5.42
CA HIS A 177 17.64 -5.41 4.56
C HIS A 177 16.32 -4.97 5.19
N PHE A 178 15.40 -4.52 4.35
CA PHE A 178 13.98 -4.47 4.68
C PHE A 178 13.35 -5.85 4.46
N ILE A 179 12.42 -6.21 5.33
CA ILE A 179 11.58 -7.40 5.22
C ILE A 179 10.28 -6.96 4.56
N VAL A 180 9.98 -7.54 3.42
CA VAL A 180 8.87 -7.15 2.57
C VAL A 180 7.87 -8.28 2.45
N ARG A 181 6.62 -8.00 2.77
CA ARG A 181 5.50 -8.89 2.47
C ARG A 181 5.03 -8.63 1.04
N ASN A 182 5.07 -9.68 0.23
CA ASN A 182 4.61 -9.62 -1.15
C ASN A 182 3.11 -9.94 -1.27
N SER A 183 2.64 -10.04 -2.50
CA SER A 183 1.29 -10.50 -2.87
C SER A 183 1.29 -11.51 -4.00
N TRP A 184 2.26 -12.43 -4.02
CA TRP A 184 2.40 -13.48 -5.06
C TRP A 184 2.21 -14.90 -4.47
N GLY A 185 1.46 -15.02 -3.38
CA GLY A 185 1.22 -16.28 -2.67
C GLY A 185 2.34 -16.62 -1.67
N SER A 186 2.02 -17.54 -0.75
CA SER A 186 2.94 -18.01 0.28
C SER A 186 4.07 -18.88 -0.27
N ASP A 187 3.88 -19.49 -1.44
CA ASP A 187 4.84 -20.46 -1.98
C ASP A 187 6.01 -19.77 -2.71
N TRP A 188 5.89 -18.46 -2.95
CA TRP A 188 6.91 -17.66 -3.62
C TRP A 188 7.91 -17.04 -2.63
N GLY A 189 9.19 -17.02 -2.99
CA GLY A 189 10.25 -16.41 -2.18
C GLY A 189 10.37 -17.08 -0.81
N HIS A 190 10.45 -16.28 0.25
CA HIS A 190 10.53 -16.77 1.62
C HIS A 190 9.14 -16.77 2.27
N ASN A 191 8.35 -17.82 2.08
CA ASN A 191 6.97 -17.92 2.59
C ASN A 191 6.07 -16.73 2.16
N GLY A 192 6.26 -16.22 0.93
CA GLY A 192 5.56 -15.05 0.40
C GLY A 192 6.22 -13.70 0.75
N TYR A 193 7.40 -13.73 1.35
CA TYR A 193 8.20 -12.55 1.67
C TYR A 193 9.44 -12.47 0.79
N PHE A 194 9.97 -11.26 0.68
CA PHE A 194 11.27 -11.01 0.09
C PHE A 194 12.03 -9.95 0.89
N PHE A 195 13.31 -9.85 0.61
CA PHE A 195 14.24 -8.99 1.31
C PHE A 195 14.93 -8.11 0.28
N ILE A 196 14.89 -6.79 0.53
CA ILE A 196 15.59 -5.80 -0.30
C ILE A 196 16.59 -5.02 0.55
N PRO A 197 17.78 -4.69 0.04
CA PRO A 197 18.72 -3.82 0.72
C PRO A 197 18.09 -2.46 1.05
N TYR A 198 18.51 -1.81 2.12
CA TYR A 198 18.05 -0.45 2.44
C TYR A 198 18.23 0.52 1.28
N GLN A 199 19.30 0.35 0.50
CA GLN A 199 19.61 1.17 -0.66
C GLN A 199 18.52 1.14 -1.73
N TYR A 200 17.67 0.10 -1.77
CA TYR A 200 16.56 0.00 -2.72
C TYR A 200 15.54 1.13 -2.52
N LEU A 201 15.18 1.42 -1.26
CA LEU A 201 14.23 2.48 -0.92
C LEU A 201 14.88 3.88 -0.82
N LEU A 202 16.21 3.94 -0.88
CA LEU A 202 16.97 5.20 -0.91
C LEU A 202 17.42 5.60 -2.33
N ASN A 203 17.22 4.72 -3.31
CA ASN A 203 17.56 4.98 -4.70
C ASN A 203 16.37 5.58 -5.45
N PRO A 204 16.47 6.81 -5.97
CA PRO A 204 15.37 7.50 -6.65
C PRO A 204 14.95 6.83 -7.98
N LYS A 205 15.75 5.91 -8.52
CA LYS A 205 15.37 5.13 -9.72
C LYS A 205 14.56 3.88 -9.39
N LEU A 206 14.61 3.42 -8.14
CA LEU A 206 13.96 2.18 -7.70
C LEU A 206 12.79 2.44 -6.75
N PHE A 207 12.84 3.54 -6.01
CA PHE A 207 11.72 3.98 -5.17
C PHE A 207 10.87 5.00 -5.94
N LEU A 208 9.58 4.68 -6.13
CA LEU A 208 8.63 5.58 -6.79
C LEU A 208 8.15 6.65 -5.81
N ALA A 209 8.98 7.67 -5.60
CA ALA A 209 8.77 8.70 -4.58
C ALA A 209 7.47 9.51 -4.74
N ASP A 210 7.00 9.68 -5.97
CA ASP A 210 5.74 10.38 -6.27
C ASP A 210 4.55 9.66 -5.63
N GLU A 211 4.51 8.34 -5.72
CA GLU A 211 3.52 7.47 -5.05
C GLU A 211 3.62 7.59 -3.52
N GLY A 212 4.84 7.74 -3.00
CA GLY A 212 5.11 8.02 -1.59
C GLY A 212 5.17 6.78 -0.68
N LEU A 213 5.35 7.05 0.61
CA LEU A 213 5.38 6.05 1.68
C LEU A 213 4.19 6.25 2.60
N TRP A 214 3.39 5.21 2.83
CA TRP A 214 2.12 5.30 3.53
C TRP A 214 2.01 4.32 4.70
N ILE A 215 1.46 4.78 5.82
CA ILE A 215 1.10 3.90 6.94
C ILE A 215 -0.42 3.91 7.15
N VAL A 216 -0.98 2.76 7.53
CA VAL A 216 -2.29 2.69 8.17
C VAL A 216 -2.07 2.98 9.67
N LYS A 217 -2.37 4.21 10.09
CA LYS A 217 -2.12 4.69 11.45
C LYS A 217 -3.22 4.27 12.42
N ASN A 218 -4.47 4.22 11.96
CA ASN A 218 -5.61 3.82 12.78
C ASN A 218 -6.75 3.26 11.93
N ILE A 219 -7.51 2.33 12.49
CA ILE A 219 -8.84 1.91 11.99
C ILE A 219 -9.79 1.91 13.18
N SER A 220 -10.91 2.64 13.07
CA SER A 220 -11.96 2.65 14.10
C SER A 220 -13.32 2.30 13.54
N PHE A 221 -14.13 1.64 14.36
CA PHE A 221 -15.50 1.27 14.03
C PHE A 221 -16.48 2.40 14.37
N ARG A 222 -17.43 2.67 13.46
CA ARG A 222 -18.53 3.62 13.64
C ARG A 222 -19.83 2.84 13.89
N GLN A 223 -20.47 3.10 15.03
CA GLN A 223 -21.78 2.51 15.35
C GLN A 223 -22.92 3.07 14.48
N ARG A 224 -22.80 4.29 13.96
CA ARG A 224 -23.79 4.91 13.06
C ARG A 224 -23.26 4.96 11.63
N TYR A 225 -24.03 4.39 10.71
CA TYR A 225 -23.77 4.39 9.29
C TYR A 225 -24.09 5.77 8.70
N SER A 226 -23.23 6.27 7.84
CA SER A 226 -23.57 7.32 6.88
C SER A 226 -23.12 6.84 5.51
N LEU A 227 -24.08 6.67 4.59
CA LEU A 227 -23.73 6.43 3.20
C LEU A 227 -22.82 7.59 2.73
N PRO A 228 -21.71 7.31 2.04
CA PRO A 228 -20.90 8.37 1.46
C PRO A 228 -21.79 9.23 0.55
N ILE A 229 -21.60 10.56 0.67
CA ILE A 229 -22.45 11.62 0.10
C ILE A 229 -22.86 11.31 -1.36
N ARG A 230 -24.15 11.55 -1.65
CA ARG A 230 -24.92 11.31 -2.88
C ARG A 230 -24.16 11.46 -4.21
N LYS A 231 -24.56 10.60 -5.16
CA LYS A 231 -24.34 10.59 -6.62
C LYS A 231 -23.76 11.89 -7.19
N VAL A 232 -22.57 11.81 -7.80
CA VAL A 232 -22.18 12.78 -8.82
C VAL A 232 -23.03 12.49 -10.06
N THR A 233 -24.14 13.20 -10.21
CA THR A 233 -24.85 13.28 -11.49
C THR A 233 -24.04 14.18 -12.41
N ALA A 234 -23.73 13.69 -13.60
CA ALA A 234 -23.09 14.45 -14.65
C ALA A 234 -23.97 15.64 -15.07
N SER A 235 -23.56 16.86 -14.71
CA SER A 235 -23.89 18.10 -15.42
C SER A 235 -23.37 19.32 -14.63
N ASN A 236 -22.35 19.98 -15.18
CA ASN A 236 -22.31 21.44 -15.44
C ASN A 236 -20.89 22.03 -15.36
N SER A 237 -20.39 22.31 -16.58
CA SER A 237 -19.72 23.55 -17.02
C SER A 237 -18.68 24.22 -16.12
N TYR A 238 -17.46 24.26 -16.68
CA TYR A 238 -16.35 25.20 -16.46
C TYR A 238 -16.70 26.52 -15.76
N GLY A 239 -15.96 26.80 -14.68
CA GLY A 239 -15.83 28.10 -14.04
C GLY A 239 -14.39 28.33 -13.59
N SER A 240 -13.70 29.19 -14.32
CA SER A 240 -12.34 29.77 -14.18
C SER A 240 -11.53 29.57 -12.89
N CYS A 241 -10.24 29.27 -13.11
CA CYS A 241 -9.10 29.45 -12.20
C CYS A 241 -9.11 30.77 -11.42
N ARG A 242 -8.71 30.73 -10.13
CA ARG A 242 -8.02 31.84 -9.44
C ARG A 242 -7.21 31.34 -8.22
N ASN A 243 -5.89 31.51 -8.35
CA ASN A 243 -4.88 31.89 -7.34
C ASN A 243 -4.86 31.21 -5.95
N TYR A 244 -3.95 30.24 -5.79
CA TYR A 244 -3.39 29.86 -4.49
C TYR A 244 -2.05 30.59 -4.30
N GLN A 245 -2.10 31.76 -3.67
CA GLN A 245 -0.94 32.34 -2.98
C GLN A 245 -1.31 32.53 -1.50
N ASN A 246 -0.35 32.23 -0.63
CA ASN A 246 -0.34 32.33 0.84
C ASN A 246 -0.75 31.08 1.63
N ARG A 247 0.25 30.27 1.97
CA ARG A 247 0.29 29.56 3.27
C ARG A 247 1.66 29.76 3.93
N PRO A 248 1.73 30.08 5.23
CA PRO A 248 2.98 30.27 5.93
C PRO A 248 3.69 28.93 6.20
N SER A 249 5.02 28.97 6.11
CA SER A 249 5.93 27.89 6.45
C SER A 249 5.98 27.65 7.96
N ILE A 250 6.00 26.38 8.38
CA ILE A 250 6.34 26.01 9.75
C ILE A 250 7.52 25.05 9.70
N ASN A 251 8.71 25.63 9.85
CA ASN A 251 9.90 24.94 10.31
C ASN A 251 9.82 24.85 11.83
N GLN A 252 9.84 23.64 12.38
CA GLN A 252 10.45 23.37 13.69
C GLN A 252 10.76 21.86 13.77
N ILE A 253 12.03 21.54 13.55
CA ILE A 253 12.62 20.21 13.74
C ILE A 253 13.07 20.14 15.20
N TYR A 254 12.53 19.20 15.98
CA TYR A 254 13.12 18.78 17.24
C TYR A 254 14.00 17.55 17.00
N PRO A 255 15.25 17.52 17.50
CA PRO A 255 16.12 16.36 17.33
C PRO A 255 15.64 15.22 18.24
N LEU A 256 15.20 14.11 17.64
CA LEU A 256 14.94 12.86 18.37
C LEU A 256 16.25 12.07 18.51
N LYS A 257 16.64 11.86 19.77
CA LYS A 257 17.80 11.04 20.17
C LYS A 257 17.69 9.63 19.58
N SER A 258 18.77 9.18 18.93
CA SER A 258 18.93 7.82 18.42
C SER A 258 18.83 6.81 19.56
N SER A 259 17.90 5.86 19.46
CA SER A 259 17.87 4.67 20.31
C SER A 259 18.28 3.43 19.50
N SER A 260 19.08 2.62 20.18
CA SER A 260 19.83 1.41 19.85
C SER A 260 19.54 0.60 18.59
N LYS A 261 20.63 0.01 18.06
CA LYS A 261 20.70 -1.10 17.09
C LYS A 261 19.77 -2.25 17.51
N ARG A 262 18.52 -2.26 17.04
CA ARG A 262 17.56 -3.35 17.29
C ARG A 262 16.90 -3.71 15.97
N SER A 263 17.27 -4.85 15.40
CA SER A 263 16.52 -5.43 14.28
C SER A 263 15.08 -5.69 14.70
N VAL A 264 14.13 -5.29 13.85
CA VAL A 264 12.71 -5.56 14.05
C VAL A 264 12.32 -6.66 13.06
N ARG A 265 12.43 -7.90 13.53
CA ARG A 265 11.95 -9.08 12.81
C ARG A 265 10.52 -9.37 13.26
N TYR A 266 9.61 -9.47 12.31
CA TYR A 266 8.27 -10.01 12.57
C TYR A 266 8.41 -11.52 12.52
N HIS A 267 7.64 -12.26 13.32
CA HIS A 267 7.49 -13.70 13.08
C HIS A 267 6.79 -13.85 11.72
N ILE A 268 7.60 -14.22 10.72
CA ILE A 268 7.23 -14.53 9.35
C ILE A 268 6.66 -15.94 9.35
#